data_AF-A0A4Q3MDE6-F1
#
_entry.id   AF-A0A4Q3MDE6-F1
#
_cell.length_a   1.000
_cell.length_b   1.000
_cell.length_c   1.000
_cell.angle_alpha   90.00
_cell.angle_beta   90.00
_cell.angle_gamma   90.00
#
_symmetry.space_group_name_H-M   'P 1'
#
loop_
_entity.id
_entity.type
_entity.pdbx_description
1 polymer ?
#
loop_
_entity_poly.entity_id
_entity_poly.type
_entity_poly.pdbx_seq_one_letter_code
_entity_poly.pdbx_strand_id
1 'polypeptide(L)'
;ALSDLGRLAYEHYWSATLARAIVSCPSKRTLTVLDLREKTYIVPDDIIATLQTMDVLEHRKKGGAEAVINKAKVKAWAERHRVDLKRNPVDPEAFAQFLAR
;
A
#
# COMPACT_ATOMS: atom_id res chain seq x y z
N ALA A 1 -10.05 18.25 -9.42
CA ALA A 1 -10.21 16.86 -9.88
C ALA A 1 -8.97 16.45 -10.68
N LEU A 2 -8.56 15.19 -10.59
CA LEU A 2 -7.45 14.64 -11.40
C LEU A 2 -7.90 14.39 -12.84
N SER A 3 -6.97 14.48 -13.80
CA SER A 3 -7.16 13.96 -15.16
C SER A 3 -7.24 12.44 -15.16
N ASP A 4 -7.71 11.85 -16.26
CA ASP A 4 -7.83 10.39 -16.37
C ASP A 4 -6.47 9.70 -16.28
N LEU A 5 -5.46 10.23 -16.97
CA LEU A 5 -4.09 9.73 -16.86
C LEU A 5 -3.53 9.93 -15.45
N GLY A 6 -3.82 11.07 -14.82
CA GLY A 6 -3.44 11.34 -13.44
C GLY A 6 -4.02 10.30 -12.48
N ARG A 7 -5.31 10.00 -12.61
CA ARG A 7 -6.00 8.98 -11.80
C ARG A 7 -5.35 7.61 -11.93
N LEU A 8 -5.10 7.15 -13.17
CA LEU A 8 -4.44 5.88 -13.44
C LEU A 8 -3.02 5.82 -12.84
N ALA A 9 -2.27 6.91 -12.94
CA ALA A 9 -0.92 7.01 -12.37
C ALA A 9 -0.95 6.92 -10.83
N TYR A 10 -1.87 7.63 -10.19
CA TYR A 10 -2.05 7.58 -8.73
C TYR A 10 -2.49 6.20 -8.26
N GLU A 11 -3.49 5.59 -8.89
CA GLU A 11 -3.95 4.24 -8.57
C GLU A 11 -2.82 3.20 -8.66
N HIS A 12 -2.04 3.26 -9.73
CA HIS A 12 -0.87 2.38 -9.89
C HIS A 12 0.19 2.62 -8.81
N TYR A 13 0.53 3.88 -8.55
CA TYR A 13 1.53 4.24 -7.53
C TYR A 13 1.09 3.82 -6.13
N TRP A 14 -0.16 4.11 -5.73
CA TRP A 14 -0.69 3.75 -4.43
C TRP A 14 -0.77 2.23 -4.26
N SER A 15 -1.29 1.51 -5.25
CA SER A 15 -1.40 0.05 -5.18
C SER A 15 -0.04 -0.61 -4.99
N ALA A 16 0.97 -0.19 -5.76
CA ALA A 16 2.33 -0.72 -5.64
C ALA A 16 2.97 -0.35 -4.29
N THR A 17 2.73 0.86 -3.79
CA THR A 17 3.26 1.34 -2.51
C THR A 17 2.64 0.61 -1.32
N LEU A 18 1.32 0.41 -1.33
CA LEU A 18 0.62 -0.37 -0.32
C LEU A 18 1.03 -1.83 -0.36
N ALA A 19 1.19 -2.44 -1.54
CA ALA A 19 1.67 -3.81 -1.66
C ALA A 19 3.05 -4.00 -1.01
N ARG A 20 4.01 -3.12 -1.28
CA ARG A 20 5.32 -3.11 -0.61
C ARG A 20 5.18 -2.97 0.91
N ALA A 21 4.39 -2.00 1.36
CA ALA A 21 4.19 -1.74 2.79
C ALA A 21 3.60 -2.94 3.53
N ILE A 22 2.53 -3.53 2.99
CA ILE A 22 1.83 -4.69 3.57
C ILE A 22 2.72 -5.93 3.56
N VAL A 23 3.40 -6.22 2.44
CA VAL A 23 4.26 -7.41 2.34
C VAL A 23 5.44 -7.32 3.30
N SER A 24 6.02 -6.13 3.48
CA SER A 24 7.12 -5.89 4.43
C SER A 24 6.73 -6.07 5.91
N CYS A 25 5.45 -5.99 6.27
CA CYS A 25 5.01 -6.11 7.67
C CYS A 25 5.09 -7.57 8.17
N PRO A 26 5.64 -7.88 9.36
CA PRO A 26 5.66 -9.24 9.91
C PRO A 26 4.27 -9.87 10.03
N SER A 27 4.14 -11.17 9.75
CA SER A 27 2.84 -11.87 9.71
C SER A 27 2.07 -11.91 11.04
N LYS A 28 2.76 -11.73 12.17
CA LYS A 28 2.16 -11.76 13.51
C LYS A 28 1.66 -10.39 13.99
N ARG A 29 1.88 -9.32 13.22
CA ARG A 29 1.42 -7.96 13.55
C ARG A 29 0.12 -7.67 12.83
N THR A 30 -0.90 -7.25 13.58
CA THR A 30 -2.10 -6.63 13.01
C THR A 30 -1.71 -5.30 12.37
N LEU A 31 -2.09 -5.11 11.11
CA LEU A 31 -1.83 -3.89 10.35
C LEU A 31 -3.15 -3.16 10.12
N THR A 32 -3.22 -1.89 10.50
CA THR A 32 -4.40 -1.04 10.34
C THR A 32 -4.23 -0.05 9.18
N VAL A 33 -5.32 0.60 8.76
CA VAL A 33 -5.27 1.71 7.78
C VAL A 33 -4.41 2.86 8.31
N LEU A 34 -4.44 3.13 9.61
CA LEU A 34 -3.60 4.18 10.21
C LEU A 34 -2.12 3.82 10.20
N ASP A 35 -1.75 2.55 10.45
CA ASP A 35 -0.36 2.11 10.29
C ASP A 35 0.14 2.31 8.84
N LEU A 36 -0.73 2.04 7.86
CA LEU A 36 -0.43 2.26 6.44
C LEU A 36 -0.28 3.74 6.11
N ARG A 37 -1.15 4.60 6.65
CA ARG A 37 -1.05 6.06 6.51
C ARG A 37 0.31 6.55 7.03
N GLU A 38 0.69 6.18 8.25
CA GLU A 38 1.97 6.62 8.83
C GLU A 38 3.17 6.15 8.02
N LYS A 39 3.09 4.95 7.41
CA LYS A 39 4.19 4.37 6.63
C LYS A 39 4.29 4.89 5.20
N THR A 40 3.19 5.36 4.62
CA THR A 40 3.10 5.69 3.18
C THR A 40 2.73 7.14 2.91
N TYR A 41 2.24 7.86 3.91
CA TYR A 41 1.67 9.20 3.82
C TYR A 41 0.46 9.32 2.87
N ILE A 42 -0.12 8.19 2.44
CA ILE A 42 -1.37 8.16 1.69
C ILE A 42 -2.52 8.37 2.68
N VAL A 43 -3.50 9.20 2.32
CA VAL A 43 -4.66 9.46 3.19
C VAL A 43 -5.54 8.21 3.36
N PRO A 44 -6.23 8.04 4.50
CA PRO A 44 -7.03 6.83 4.76
C PRO A 44 -8.05 6.48 3.68
N ASP A 45 -8.73 7.47 3.10
CA ASP A 45 -9.76 7.26 2.08
C ASP A 45 -9.18 6.63 0.82
N ASP A 46 -8.03 7.15 0.36
CA ASP A 46 -7.32 6.61 -0.80
C ASP A 46 -6.74 5.21 -0.51
N ILE A 47 -6.31 4.94 0.72
CA ILE A 47 -5.89 3.60 1.14
C ILE A 47 -7.05 2.61 1.01
N ILE A 48 -8.22 2.96 1.57
CA ILE A 48 -9.40 2.09 1.56
C ILE A 48 -9.85 1.83 0.12
N ALA A 49 -10.01 2.90 -0.67
CA ALA A 49 -10.43 2.81 -2.07
C ALA A 49 -9.44 1.96 -2.89
N THR A 50 -8.14 2.17 -2.71
CA THR A 50 -7.11 1.39 -3.41
C THR A 50 -7.15 -0.09 -3.03
N LEU A 51 -7.29 -0.42 -1.74
CA LEU A 51 -7.36 -1.81 -1.29
C LEU A 51 -8.63 -2.52 -1.79
N GLN A 52 -9.74 -1.79 -1.92
CA GLN A 52 -10.97 -2.28 -2.54
C GLN A 52 -10.76 -2.54 -4.05
N THR A 53 -10.18 -1.59 -4.78
CA THR A 53 -9.86 -1.72 -6.21
C THR A 53 -8.91 -2.88 -6.49
N MET A 54 -7.95 -3.13 -5.60
CA MET A 54 -7.04 -4.27 -5.70
C MET A 54 -7.71 -5.64 -5.43
N ASP A 55 -8.94 -5.66 -4.90
CA ASP A 55 -9.66 -6.86 -4.45
C ASP A 55 -8.87 -7.73 -3.45
N VAL A 56 -8.16 -7.08 -2.52
CA VAL A 56 -7.30 -7.77 -1.53
C VAL A 56 -7.90 -7.84 -0.13
N LEU A 57 -9.13 -7.34 0.04
CA LEU A 57 -9.86 -7.37 1.30
C LEU A 57 -10.68 -8.67 1.44
N GLU A 58 -10.89 -9.10 2.68
CA GLU A 58 -11.82 -10.15 3.05
C GLU A 58 -12.79 -9.64 4.11
N HIS A 59 -14.08 -9.91 3.93
CA HIS A 59 -15.09 -9.51 4.89
C HIS A 59 -15.34 -10.61 5.91
N ARG A 60 -15.24 -10.28 7.21
CA ARG A 60 -15.51 -11.24 8.29
C ARG A 60 -16.91 -10.99 8.85
N LYS A 61 -17.76 -12.03 8.81
CA LYS A 61 -19.14 -11.96 9.33
C LYS A 61 -19.21 -11.93 10.87
N LYS A 62 -18.12 -12.25 11.59
CA LYS A 62 -18.04 -12.22 13.05
C LYS A 62 -16.62 -11.84 13.52
N GLY A 63 -16.55 -10.96 14.52
CA GLY A 63 -15.31 -10.61 15.24
C GLY A 63 -14.66 -9.30 14.78
N GLY A 64 -14.99 -8.20 15.47
CA GLY A 64 -14.19 -6.97 15.59
C GLY A 64 -14.11 -6.05 14.37
N ALA A 65 -13.64 -6.53 13.22
CA ALA A 65 -13.43 -5.71 12.02
C ALA A 65 -14.26 -6.24 10.84
N GLU A 66 -14.92 -5.32 10.12
CA GLU A 66 -15.79 -5.64 8.97
C GLU A 66 -15.01 -6.18 7.78
N ALA A 67 -13.79 -5.67 7.55
CA ALA A 67 -12.86 -6.11 6.51
C ALA A 67 -11.43 -6.27 7.04
N VAL A 68 -10.71 -7.26 6.52
CA VAL A 68 -9.30 -7.52 6.83
C VAL A 68 -8.47 -7.62 5.54
N ILE A 69 -7.22 -7.15 5.57
CA ILE A 69 -6.30 -7.25 4.44
C ILE A 69 -5.80 -8.70 4.32
N ASN A 70 -6.05 -9.36 3.19
CA ASN A 70 -5.47 -10.67 2.91
C ASN A 70 -4.08 -10.51 2.26
N LYS A 71 -3.03 -10.78 3.05
CA LYS A 71 -1.63 -10.68 2.60
C LYS A 71 -1.27 -11.61 1.44
N ALA A 72 -1.91 -12.77 1.32
CA ALA A 72 -1.69 -13.68 0.19
C ALA A 72 -2.28 -13.09 -1.11
N LYS A 73 -3.48 -12.51 -1.05
CA LYS A 73 -4.08 -11.79 -2.18
C LYS A 73 -3.21 -10.60 -2.60
N VAL A 74 -2.65 -9.84 -1.65
CA VAL A 74 -1.71 -8.74 -1.96
C VAL A 74 -0.48 -9.23 -2.72
N LYS A 75 0.12 -10.36 -2.32
CA LYS A 75 1.25 -10.94 -3.04
C LYS A 75 0.88 -11.37 -4.45
N ALA A 76 -0.25 -12.06 -4.61
CA ALA A 76 -0.75 -12.49 -5.92
C ALA A 76 -1.07 -11.29 -6.83
N TRP A 77 -1.66 -10.23 -6.27
CA TRP A 77 -1.89 -8.98 -6.99
C TRP A 77 -0.57 -8.36 -7.47
N ALA A 78 0.44 -8.29 -6.61
CA ALA A 78 1.74 -7.71 -6.94
C ALA A 78 2.47 -8.51 -8.04
N GLU A 79 2.41 -9.84 -8.00
CA GLU A 79 2.96 -10.71 -9.03
C GLU A 79 2.26 -10.48 -10.38
N ARG A 80 0.92 -10.48 -10.39
CA ARG A 80 0.11 -10.25 -11.60
C ARG A 80 0.43 -8.90 -12.26
N HIS A 81 0.68 -7.86 -11.47
CA HIS A 81 0.97 -6.51 -11.95
C HIS A 81 2.48 -6.22 -12.06
N ARG A 82 3.34 -7.24 -11.86
CA ARG A 82 4.81 -7.13 -11.96
C ARG A 82 5.40 -6.04 -11.07
N VAL A 83 4.84 -5.86 -9.88
CA VAL A 83 5.35 -4.91 -8.90
C VAL A 83 6.57 -5.49 -8.21
N ASP A 84 7.69 -4.77 -8.27
CA ASP A 84 8.86 -5.09 -7.44
C ASP A 84 8.55 -4.74 -5.97
N LEU A 85 8.47 -5.80 -5.15
CA LEU A 85 8.17 -5.70 -3.72
C LEU A 85 9.39 -5.34 -2.88
N LYS A 86 10.61 -5.43 -3.42
CA LYS A 86 11.87 -5.17 -2.72
C LYS A 86 12.43 -3.80 -3.04
N ARG A 87 12.30 -3.35 -4.29
CA ARG A 87 12.85 -2.08 -4.75
C ARG A 87 11.80 -0.97 -4.69
N ASN A 88 12.13 0.11 -4.00
CA ASN A 88 11.36 1.35 -4.07
C ASN A 88 11.79 2.14 -5.33
N PRO A 89 10.87 2.68 -6.15
CA PRO A 89 11.24 3.55 -7.27
C PRO A 89 11.98 4.82 -6.85
N VAL A 90 11.85 5.25 -5.60
CA VAL A 90 12.52 6.43 -5.04
C VAL A 90 13.55 5.98 -4.01
N ASP A 91 14.79 6.44 -4.18
CA ASP A 91 15.86 6.31 -3.17
C ASP A 91 15.72 7.45 -2.16
N PRO A 92 15.35 7.17 -0.89
CA PRO A 92 15.19 8.21 0.12
C PRO A 92 16.51 8.91 0.48
N GLU A 93 17.64 8.19 0.40
CA GLU A 93 18.95 8.73 0.78
C GLU A 93 19.48 9.74 -0.25
N ALA A 94 18.99 9.68 -1.48
CA ALA A 94 19.31 10.66 -2.52
C ALA A 94 18.80 12.08 -2.18
N PHE A 95 17.87 12.22 -1.23
CA PHE A 95 17.34 13.51 -0.77
C PHE A 95 18.02 14.02 0.51
N ALA A 96 18.87 13.22 1.15
CA ALA A 96 19.65 13.67 2.30
C ALA A 96 20.72 14.66 1.82
N GLN A 97 20.42 15.96 1.90
CA GLN A 97 21.46 16.97 1.80
C GLN A 97 22.46 16.77 2.94
N PHE A 98 23.74 16.73 2.59
CA PHE A 98 24.86 16.71 3.53
C PHE A 98 24.73 17.82 4.59
N LEU A 99 24.10 17.51 5.73
CA LEU A 99 24.30 18.24 6.98
C LEU A 99 25.65 17.80 7.56
N ALA A 100 26.71 18.09 6.81
CA ALA A 100 28.09 18.00 7.24
C ALA A 100 28.73 19.37 7.05
N ARG A 101 28.48 20.26 8.02
CA ARG A 101 29.38 21.34 8.42
C ARG A 101 29.30 21.51 9.93
#